data_AF-A0A840IU38-F1
#
_entry.id   AF-A0A840IU38-F1
#
_cell.length_a   1.000
_cell.length_b   1.000
_cell.length_c   1.000
_cell.angle_alpha   90.00
_cell.angle_beta   90.00
_cell.angle_gamma   90.00
#
_symmetry.space_group_name_H-M   'P 1'
#
loop_
_entity.id
_entity.type
_entity.pdbx_description
1 polymer ?
#
loop_
_entity_poly.entity_id
_entity_poly.type
_entity_poly.pdbx_seq_one_letter_code
_entity_poly.pdbx_strand_id
1 'polypeptide(L)'
;MSSTEVASPAAGPVFGLPYAPGGVAAARVAAAEPPERAHALRAVALANAGEDRDQVVREAAFVLGSPGRHDVLSFWYAAVALVHAGELDLAEEHCDRVLTARSAENRGVTRNFALAMRGRLAWLQGDPAEAAATFDRALERAAEPCLRDLLVAWSTVAHVGLGDFDTAYRRMLDRVCAASRPGNDDEVELAAALGELELAAERHEVARTAFLDCGRLLTERGVANPAVVPWRSRAALCAFASGRSRLAAVLAGRELALARRWPNARTLGVSTHAHAVVVGRGVAEAREAAEILARGPATGELLCARYDLAHFLAADQQHSQARAVLGGVRDLARKAGYAVWAARAEAACDRLARQAGDRLTAQQRTIAELARSGMTNRRIAEQQFVTVRTVEFHLSGVYRKLGVSGRRELAALPAPLP
;
A
#
# COMPACT_ATOMS: atom_id res chain seq x y z
N MET A 1 42.30 19.71 43.63
CA MET A 1 40.89 20.03 43.37
C MET A 1 40.84 20.65 41.98
N SER A 2 40.77 19.79 40.96
CA SER A 2 40.67 20.21 39.56
C SER A 2 39.22 20.09 39.14
N SER A 3 38.58 21.23 38.92
CA SER A 3 37.22 21.31 38.40
C SER A 3 37.23 20.92 36.93
N THR A 4 36.69 19.74 36.64
CA THR A 4 36.44 19.27 35.28
C THR A 4 35.20 19.99 34.76
N GLU A 5 35.42 21.00 33.91
CA GLU A 5 34.38 21.67 33.16
C GLU A 5 33.81 20.66 32.14
N VAL A 6 32.59 20.17 32.42
CA VAL A 6 31.85 19.30 31.51
C VAL A 6 31.47 20.14 30.30
N ALA A 7 32.17 19.91 29.19
CA ALA A 7 31.81 20.49 27.90
C ALA A 7 30.37 20.06 27.55
N SER A 8 29.46 21.04 27.56
CA SER A 8 28.11 20.91 27.01
C SER A 8 28.23 20.49 25.53
N PRO A 9 27.50 19.46 25.05
CA PRO A 9 27.49 19.14 23.64
C PRO A 9 26.86 20.33 22.91
N ALA A 10 27.63 20.98 22.06
CA ALA A 10 27.17 22.04 21.20
C ALA A 10 26.01 21.52 20.33
N ALA A 11 24.82 22.11 20.52
CA ALA A 11 23.67 21.91 19.66
C ALA A 11 23.94 22.54 18.29
N GLY A 12 24.53 21.77 17.38
CA GLY A 12 24.50 22.07 15.93
C GLY A 12 23.10 21.78 15.37
N PRO A 13 22.69 22.40 14.24
CA PRO A 13 21.33 22.28 13.73
C PRO A 13 21.04 20.83 13.32
N VAL A 14 20.07 20.21 14.00
CA VAL A 14 19.58 18.86 13.73
C VAL A 14 18.61 18.91 12.55
N PHE A 15 19.11 18.83 11.32
CA PHE A 15 18.26 18.68 10.13
C PHE A 15 18.94 17.87 9.03
N GLY A 16 18.76 16.55 9.08
CA GLY A 16 18.96 15.62 7.97
C GLY A 16 17.90 14.53 8.10
N LEU A 17 16.68 14.68 7.58
CA LEU A 17 16.22 14.69 6.16
C LEU A 17 15.36 13.45 5.83
N PRO A 18 14.40 13.10 6.71
CA PRO A 18 13.02 12.95 6.21
C PRO A 18 11.95 13.53 7.13
N TYR A 19 12.17 13.51 8.44
CA TYR A 19 11.14 13.81 9.42
C TYR A 19 11.55 14.98 10.30
N ALA A 20 10.76 16.05 10.25
CA ALA A 20 10.78 17.01 11.34
C ALA A 20 10.06 16.37 12.56
N PRO A 21 10.58 16.51 13.78
CA PRO A 21 9.84 16.08 14.97
C PRO A 21 8.46 16.75 15.01
N GLY A 22 7.45 16.09 15.58
CA GLY A 22 6.13 16.69 15.78
C GLY A 22 6.09 17.62 17.00
N GLY A 23 5.07 18.47 17.07
CA GLY A 23 4.73 19.24 18.27
C GLY A 23 5.68 20.40 18.63
N VAL A 24 5.80 20.70 19.94
CA VAL A 24 6.42 21.93 20.48
C VAL A 24 7.90 22.08 20.13
N ALA A 25 8.62 20.97 19.97
CA ALA A 25 10.02 20.97 19.56
C ALA A 25 10.20 21.59 18.17
N ALA A 26 9.30 21.29 17.23
CA ALA A 26 9.34 21.84 15.88
C ALA A 26 9.04 23.34 15.84
N ALA A 27 8.06 23.78 16.64
CA ALA A 27 7.69 25.20 16.72
C ALA A 27 8.86 26.07 17.19
N ARG A 28 9.66 25.57 18.14
CA ARG A 28 10.86 26.27 18.64
C ARG A 28 11.93 26.39 17.56
N VAL A 29 12.11 25.37 16.75
CA VAL A 29 13.11 25.37 15.68
C VAL A 29 12.66 26.25 14.50
N ALA A 30 11.38 26.18 14.14
CA ALA A 30 10.82 27.02 13.07
C ALA A 30 10.96 28.52 13.35
N ALA A 31 10.94 28.94 14.62
CA ALA A 31 11.10 30.35 15.00
C ALA A 31 12.50 30.94 14.68
N ALA A 32 13.50 30.10 14.46
CA ALA A 32 14.88 30.51 14.15
C ALA A 32 15.22 30.46 12.65
N GLU A 33 14.30 30.01 11.81
CA GLU A 33 14.54 29.77 10.37
C GLU A 33 14.01 30.91 9.49
N PRO A 34 14.48 31.03 8.22
CA PRO A 34 13.89 31.93 7.24
C PRO A 34 12.39 31.70 7.08
N PRO A 35 11.59 32.72 6.69
CA PRO A 35 10.13 32.65 6.68
C PRO A 35 9.59 31.40 5.99
N GLU A 36 9.99 31.15 4.74
CA GLU A 36 9.52 30.00 3.95
C GLU A 36 9.84 28.66 4.62
N ARG A 37 11.03 28.52 5.21
CA ARG A 37 11.41 27.29 5.93
C ARG A 37 10.65 27.14 7.25
N ALA A 38 10.38 28.24 7.95
CA ALA A 38 9.54 28.24 9.14
C ALA A 38 8.10 27.81 8.82
N HIS A 39 7.54 28.29 7.70
CA HIS A 39 6.23 27.85 7.17
C HIS A 39 6.26 26.35 6.83
N ALA A 40 7.29 25.86 6.15
CA ALA A 40 7.43 24.45 5.78
C ALA A 40 7.54 23.53 7.01
N LEU A 41 8.34 23.92 8.01
CA LEU A 41 8.50 23.20 9.27
C LEU A 41 7.20 23.14 10.07
N ARG A 42 6.44 24.23 10.13
CA ARG A 42 5.11 24.24 10.75
C ARG A 42 4.15 23.29 10.04
N ALA A 43 4.11 23.33 8.71
CA ALA A 43 3.23 22.47 7.91
C ALA A 43 3.48 20.98 8.20
N VAL A 44 4.74 20.54 8.12
CA VAL A 44 5.09 19.13 8.36
C VAL A 44 4.91 18.73 9.83
N ALA A 45 5.14 19.64 10.79
CA ALA A 45 4.94 19.34 12.21
C ALA A 45 3.46 19.13 12.55
N LEU A 46 2.57 19.98 12.04
CA LEU A 46 1.12 19.83 12.14
C LEU A 46 0.65 18.53 11.46
N ALA A 47 1.18 18.24 10.27
CA ALA A 47 0.89 16.99 9.56
C ALA A 47 1.31 15.76 10.38
N ASN A 48 2.50 15.78 10.99
CA ASN A 48 3.01 14.68 11.81
C ASN A 48 2.22 14.48 13.11
N ALA A 49 1.69 15.57 13.69
CA ALA A 49 0.79 15.51 14.84
C ALA A 49 -0.63 15.07 14.48
N GLY A 50 -1.04 15.25 13.22
CA GLY A 50 -2.41 14.99 12.75
C GLY A 50 -3.36 16.11 13.15
N GLU A 51 -2.89 17.35 13.06
CA GLU A 51 -3.59 18.56 13.50
C GLU A 51 -3.78 19.55 12.34
N ASP A 52 -4.96 20.19 12.28
CA ASP A 52 -5.34 21.23 11.32
C ASP A 52 -4.85 20.99 9.87
N ARG A 53 -5.46 19.99 9.21
CA ARG A 53 -5.15 19.64 7.82
C ARG A 53 -5.22 20.84 6.88
N ASP A 54 -6.19 21.72 7.07
CA ASP A 54 -6.37 22.87 6.17
C ASP A 54 -5.23 23.87 6.34
N GLN A 55 -4.74 24.07 7.57
CA GLN A 55 -3.53 24.85 7.80
C GLN A 55 -2.30 24.18 7.18
N VAL A 56 -2.14 22.86 7.31
CA VAL A 56 -1.04 22.13 6.64
C VAL A 56 -1.01 22.43 5.14
N VAL A 57 -2.15 22.31 4.47
CA VAL A 57 -2.24 22.55 3.03
C VAL A 57 -1.92 24.01 2.68
N ARG A 58 -2.48 24.98 3.42
CA ARG A 58 -2.21 26.41 3.19
C ARG A 58 -0.73 26.75 3.36
N GLU A 59 -0.11 26.29 4.44
CA GLU A 59 1.29 26.57 4.76
C GLU A 59 2.23 25.94 3.73
N ALA A 60 1.99 24.68 3.34
CA ALA A 60 2.79 23.99 2.33
C ALA A 60 2.63 24.60 0.93
N ALA A 61 1.40 24.92 0.51
CA ALA A 61 1.13 25.54 -0.77
C ALA A 61 1.76 26.93 -0.88
N PHE A 62 1.76 27.72 0.21
CA PHE A 62 2.46 29.01 0.26
C PHE A 62 3.95 28.86 -0.04
N VAL A 63 4.62 27.92 0.64
CA VAL A 63 6.05 27.67 0.45
C VAL A 63 6.35 27.24 -0.99
N LEU A 64 5.58 26.30 -1.52
CA LEU A 64 5.80 25.77 -2.88
C LEU A 64 5.41 26.78 -3.97
N GLY A 65 4.51 27.73 -3.68
CA GLY A 65 4.21 28.87 -4.55
C GLY A 65 5.30 29.95 -4.57
N SER A 66 6.06 30.08 -3.48
CA SER A 66 7.11 31.10 -3.31
C SER A 66 8.45 30.75 -3.99
N PRO A 67 9.43 31.67 -4.04
CA PRO A 67 10.82 31.34 -4.39
C PRO A 67 11.47 30.30 -3.45
N GLY A 68 10.95 30.12 -2.22
CA GLY A 68 11.44 29.13 -1.26
C GLY A 68 11.37 27.68 -1.74
N ARG A 69 10.60 27.37 -2.78
CA ARG A 69 10.59 26.06 -3.46
C ARG A 69 11.96 25.61 -4.01
N HIS A 70 12.90 26.54 -4.18
CA HIS A 70 14.25 26.22 -4.66
C HIS A 70 15.18 25.79 -3.52
N ASP A 71 14.83 26.11 -2.26
CA ASP A 71 15.50 25.59 -1.06
C ASP A 71 15.11 24.13 -0.81
N VAL A 72 16.12 23.26 -0.65
CA VAL A 72 15.94 21.80 -0.51
C VAL A 72 15.01 21.45 0.66
N LEU A 73 15.26 22.02 1.84
CA LEU A 73 14.53 21.69 3.06
C LEU A 73 13.10 22.24 3.02
N SER A 74 12.93 23.48 2.55
CA SER A 74 11.61 24.10 2.41
C SER A 74 10.73 23.33 1.42
N PHE A 75 11.29 22.97 0.25
CA PHE A 75 10.60 22.11 -0.72
C PHE A 75 10.23 20.76 -0.09
N TRP A 76 11.20 20.07 0.51
CA TRP A 76 11.00 18.73 1.06
C TRP A 76 9.89 18.70 2.11
N TYR A 77 9.95 19.57 3.13
CA TYR A 77 8.96 19.59 4.20
C TYR A 77 7.57 19.97 3.70
N ALA A 78 7.47 20.94 2.80
CA ALA A 78 6.19 21.31 2.22
C ALA A 78 5.59 20.18 1.36
N ALA A 79 6.40 19.50 0.54
CA ALA A 79 5.94 18.38 -0.27
C ALA A 79 5.50 17.17 0.58
N VAL A 80 6.28 16.81 1.60
CA VAL A 80 5.91 15.76 2.58
C VAL A 80 4.61 16.11 3.30
N ALA A 81 4.43 17.37 3.70
CA ALA A 81 3.22 17.86 4.35
C ALA A 81 1.97 17.70 3.46
N LEU A 82 2.06 18.06 2.17
CA LEU A 82 0.97 17.83 1.20
C LEU A 82 0.66 16.34 1.04
N VAL A 83 1.70 15.49 0.94
CA VAL A 83 1.52 14.04 0.85
C VAL A 83 0.78 13.48 2.07
N HIS A 84 1.16 13.89 3.28
CA HIS A 84 0.47 13.47 4.51
C HIS A 84 -0.97 14.02 4.58
N ALA A 85 -1.22 15.22 4.06
CA ALA A 85 -2.57 15.78 3.91
C ALA A 85 -3.40 15.07 2.83
N GLY A 86 -2.78 14.29 1.96
CA GLY A 86 -3.44 13.60 0.85
C GLY A 86 -3.65 14.46 -0.39
N GLU A 87 -3.00 15.63 -0.47
CA GLU A 87 -3.00 16.51 -1.64
C GLU A 87 -1.94 16.07 -2.65
N LEU A 88 -2.10 14.86 -3.20
CA LEU A 88 -1.10 14.23 -4.06
C LEU A 88 -0.91 14.98 -5.39
N ASP A 89 -2.01 15.42 -6.01
CA ASP A 89 -1.97 16.12 -7.29
C ASP A 89 -1.22 17.46 -7.18
N LEU A 90 -1.44 18.20 -6.08
CA LEU A 90 -0.74 19.45 -5.81
C LEU A 90 0.75 19.23 -5.55
N ALA A 91 1.10 18.18 -4.79
CA ALA A 91 2.50 17.80 -4.59
C ALA A 91 3.17 17.40 -5.91
N GLU A 92 2.46 16.69 -6.79
CA GLU A 92 2.94 16.29 -8.11
C GLU A 92 3.21 17.49 -9.02
N GLU A 93 2.28 18.44 -9.11
CA GLU A 93 2.44 19.67 -9.89
C GLU A 93 3.72 20.43 -9.49
N HIS A 94 3.96 20.54 -8.17
CA HIS A 94 5.16 21.19 -7.66
C HIS A 94 6.44 20.42 -7.94
N CYS A 95 6.42 19.09 -7.87
CA CYS A 95 7.56 18.27 -8.29
C CYS A 95 7.86 18.47 -9.79
N ASP A 96 6.84 18.47 -10.64
CA ASP A 96 7.00 18.64 -12.09
C ASP A 96 7.56 20.00 -12.46
N ARG A 97 7.12 21.05 -11.77
CA ARG A 97 7.71 22.38 -11.93
C ARG A 97 9.19 22.41 -11.61
N VAL A 98 9.64 21.75 -10.53
CA VAL A 98 11.08 21.65 -10.20
C VAL A 98 11.83 20.82 -11.26
N LEU A 99 11.23 19.73 -11.75
CA LEU A 99 11.87 18.81 -12.69
C LEU A 99 11.92 19.33 -14.14
N THR A 100 11.00 20.21 -14.53
CA THR A 100 10.94 20.80 -15.88
C THR A 100 11.66 22.14 -15.99
N ALA A 101 11.99 22.78 -14.86
CA ALA A 101 12.69 24.06 -14.86
C ALA A 101 14.09 23.95 -15.53
N ARG A 102 14.31 24.78 -16.55
CA ARG A 102 15.52 24.78 -17.39
C ARG A 102 16.69 25.62 -16.84
N SER A 103 16.51 26.33 -15.72
CA SER A 103 17.56 27.22 -15.19
C SER A 103 18.74 26.44 -14.61
N ALA A 104 19.94 27.02 -14.69
CA ALA A 104 21.16 26.45 -14.10
C ALA A 104 21.06 26.24 -12.57
N GLU A 105 20.25 27.05 -11.89
CA GLU A 105 19.95 26.99 -10.45
C GLU A 105 19.14 25.73 -10.05
N ASN A 106 18.43 25.09 -10.99
CA ASN A 106 17.61 23.88 -10.74
C ASN A 106 18.30 22.55 -11.10
N ARG A 107 19.61 22.58 -11.39
CA ARG A 107 20.44 21.38 -11.62
C ARG A 107 21.09 20.84 -10.35
N GLY A 108 20.63 21.26 -9.18
CA GLY A 108 21.21 20.91 -7.88
C GLY A 108 20.41 19.87 -7.09
N VAL A 109 20.79 19.72 -5.82
CA VAL A 109 20.26 18.77 -4.83
C VAL A 109 18.72 18.75 -4.79
N THR A 110 18.04 19.89 -4.87
CA THR A 110 16.56 20.00 -4.83
C THR A 110 15.89 19.13 -5.91
N ARG A 111 16.52 18.97 -7.08
CA ARG A 111 16.02 18.10 -8.15
C ARG A 111 16.00 16.62 -7.75
N ASN A 112 16.99 16.16 -7.00
CA ASN A 112 17.05 14.78 -6.50
C ASN A 112 15.93 14.52 -5.48
N PHE A 113 15.66 15.50 -4.61
CA PHE A 113 14.52 15.44 -3.67
C PHE A 113 13.17 15.43 -4.40
N ALA A 114 13.02 16.25 -5.44
CA ALA A 114 11.81 16.23 -6.28
C ALA A 114 11.65 14.89 -7.03
N LEU A 115 12.74 14.28 -7.51
CA LEU A 115 12.70 12.95 -8.12
C LEU A 115 12.31 11.85 -7.12
N ALA A 116 12.88 11.88 -5.91
CA ALA A 116 12.49 10.97 -4.83
C ALA A 116 11.01 11.12 -4.49
N MET A 117 10.52 12.36 -4.39
CA MET A 117 9.10 12.64 -4.12
C MET A 117 8.18 12.18 -5.26
N ARG A 118 8.57 12.36 -6.54
CA ARG A 118 7.82 11.78 -7.68
C ARG A 118 7.67 10.27 -7.57
N GLY A 119 8.72 9.55 -7.20
CA GLY A 119 8.63 8.11 -6.99
C GLY A 119 7.66 7.75 -5.86
N ARG A 120 7.66 8.53 -4.77
CA ARG A 120 6.72 8.34 -3.66
C ARG A 120 5.28 8.62 -4.07
N LEU A 121 5.04 9.65 -4.87
CA LEU A 121 3.72 9.98 -5.40
C LEU A 121 3.21 8.87 -6.33
N ALA A 122 4.05 8.37 -7.25
CA ALA A 122 3.71 7.23 -8.10
C ALA A 122 3.28 6.00 -7.29
N TRP A 123 4.02 5.67 -6.22
CA TRP A 123 3.63 4.59 -5.31
C TRP A 123 2.27 4.83 -4.64
N LEU A 124 2.06 6.04 -4.09
CA LEU A 124 0.81 6.42 -3.43
C LEU A 124 -0.38 6.51 -4.39
N GLN A 125 -0.11 6.72 -5.68
CA GLN A 125 -1.10 6.69 -6.76
C GLN A 125 -1.36 5.28 -7.30
N GLY A 126 -0.67 4.26 -6.77
CA GLY A 126 -0.86 2.86 -7.13
C GLY A 126 -0.11 2.42 -8.38
N ASP A 127 0.98 3.12 -8.74
CA ASP A 127 1.91 2.73 -9.80
C ASP A 127 3.25 2.25 -9.19
N PRO A 128 3.34 0.96 -8.82
CA PRO A 128 4.55 0.41 -8.22
C PRO A 128 5.71 0.33 -9.22
N ALA A 129 5.42 0.26 -10.53
CA ALA A 129 6.43 0.13 -11.57
C ALA A 129 7.18 1.45 -11.79
N GLU A 130 6.45 2.56 -11.96
CA GLU A 130 7.07 3.89 -12.09
C GLU A 130 7.78 4.29 -10.79
N ALA A 131 7.23 3.93 -9.62
CA ALA A 131 7.88 4.14 -8.34
C ALA A 131 9.24 3.43 -8.26
N ALA A 132 9.28 2.11 -8.51
CA ALA A 132 10.50 1.32 -8.49
C ALA A 132 11.54 1.85 -9.47
N ALA A 133 11.15 2.09 -10.73
CA ALA A 133 12.03 2.64 -11.76
C ALA A 133 12.59 4.02 -11.38
N THR A 134 11.79 4.85 -10.70
CA THR A 134 12.23 6.17 -10.23
C THR A 134 13.24 6.08 -9.10
N PHE A 135 12.97 5.24 -8.09
CA PHE A 135 13.89 5.05 -6.97
C PHE A 135 15.20 4.41 -7.40
N ASP A 136 15.16 3.42 -8.30
CA ASP A 136 16.36 2.74 -8.80
C ASP A 136 17.26 3.72 -9.56
N ARG A 137 16.69 4.54 -10.46
CA ARG A 137 17.42 5.62 -11.15
C ARG A 137 18.00 6.65 -10.18
N ALA A 138 17.30 6.95 -9.07
CA ALA A 138 17.79 7.88 -8.06
C ALA A 138 18.97 7.29 -7.26
N LEU A 139 18.91 5.99 -6.93
CA LEU A 139 20.00 5.29 -6.24
C LEU A 139 21.25 5.15 -7.11
N GLU A 140 21.09 4.84 -8.41
CA GLU A 140 22.21 4.71 -9.37
C GLU A 140 22.98 6.01 -9.58
N ARG A 141 22.30 7.16 -9.52
CA ARG A 141 22.92 8.49 -9.70
C ARG A 141 23.70 8.98 -8.47
N ALA A 142 24.10 8.07 -7.59
CA ALA A 142 24.76 8.33 -6.32
C ALA A 142 23.92 9.27 -5.44
N ALA A 143 22.77 8.76 -4.97
CA ALA A 143 21.91 9.47 -4.04
C ALA A 143 22.70 10.12 -2.89
N GLU A 144 22.31 11.36 -2.56
CA GLU A 144 22.79 12.10 -1.40
C GLU A 144 22.77 11.19 -0.16
N PRO A 145 23.79 11.24 0.72
CA PRO A 145 23.83 10.40 1.91
C PRO A 145 22.53 10.46 2.73
N CYS A 146 21.93 11.65 2.83
CA CYS A 146 20.68 11.88 3.56
C CYS A 146 19.40 11.36 2.88
N LEU A 147 19.44 10.98 1.60
CA LEU A 147 18.30 10.39 0.89
C LEU A 147 18.43 8.88 0.70
N ARG A 148 19.64 8.34 0.87
CA ARG A 148 19.94 6.97 0.48
C ARG A 148 19.05 5.96 1.21
N ASP A 149 18.90 6.12 2.51
CA ASP A 149 18.13 5.19 3.34
C ASP A 149 16.64 5.25 3.01
N LEU A 150 16.12 6.46 2.83
CA LEU A 150 14.76 6.68 2.39
C LEU A 150 14.48 6.06 1.03
N LEU A 151 15.39 6.26 0.06
CA LEU A 151 15.28 5.68 -1.27
C LEU A 151 15.39 4.15 -1.26
N VAL A 152 16.26 3.59 -0.41
CA VAL A 152 16.34 2.14 -0.19
C VAL A 152 15.01 1.63 0.36
N ALA A 153 14.48 2.25 1.42
CA ALA A 153 13.21 1.86 2.03
C ALA A 153 12.05 1.91 1.03
N TRP A 154 11.89 3.01 0.30
CA TRP A 154 10.80 3.18 -0.66
C TRP A 154 10.98 2.30 -1.91
N SER A 155 12.22 2.09 -2.38
CA SER A 155 12.52 1.11 -3.44
C SER A 155 12.13 -0.31 -3.00
N THR A 156 12.48 -0.72 -1.78
CA THR A 156 12.10 -2.02 -1.23
C THR A 156 10.58 -2.21 -1.23
N VAL A 157 9.81 -1.23 -0.76
CA VAL A 157 8.34 -1.32 -0.75
C VAL A 157 7.75 -1.37 -2.17
N ALA A 158 8.30 -0.60 -3.11
CA ALA A 158 7.87 -0.62 -4.51
C ALA A 158 8.11 -2.00 -5.15
N HIS A 159 9.29 -2.59 -4.95
CA HIS A 159 9.64 -3.92 -5.43
C HIS A 159 8.82 -5.03 -4.78
N VAL A 160 8.48 -4.91 -3.49
CA VAL A 160 7.49 -5.78 -2.84
C VAL A 160 6.13 -5.70 -3.54
N GLY A 161 5.69 -4.50 -3.92
CA GLY A 161 4.46 -4.31 -4.71
C GLY A 161 4.48 -5.00 -6.07
N LEU A 162 5.64 -5.01 -6.73
CA LEU A 162 5.86 -5.73 -8.00
C LEU A 162 5.98 -7.26 -7.80
N GLY A 163 6.29 -7.71 -6.59
CA GLY A 163 6.62 -9.10 -6.29
C GLY A 163 8.07 -9.47 -6.57
N ASP A 164 8.95 -8.49 -6.83
CA ASP A 164 10.39 -8.69 -6.96
C ASP A 164 11.06 -8.72 -5.57
N PHE A 165 10.81 -9.82 -4.85
CA PHE A 165 11.36 -10.02 -3.51
C PHE A 165 12.89 -10.11 -3.52
N ASP A 166 13.50 -10.60 -4.60
CA ASP A 166 14.95 -10.75 -4.70
C ASP A 166 15.63 -9.38 -4.70
N THR A 167 15.13 -8.43 -5.49
CA THR A 167 15.64 -7.06 -5.48
C THR A 167 15.35 -6.37 -4.14
N ALA A 168 14.15 -6.55 -3.58
CA ALA A 168 13.78 -5.98 -2.29
C ALA A 168 14.70 -6.44 -1.15
N TYR A 169 15.00 -7.75 -1.06
CA TYR A 169 15.94 -8.30 -0.08
C TYR A 169 17.38 -7.83 -0.33
N ARG A 170 17.83 -7.82 -1.58
CA ARG A 170 19.20 -7.36 -1.93
C ARG A 170 19.43 -5.92 -1.49
N ARG A 171 18.47 -5.01 -1.75
CA ARG A 171 18.53 -3.61 -1.32
C ARG A 171 18.71 -3.47 0.19
N MET A 172 17.97 -4.27 0.97
CA MET A 172 18.06 -4.25 2.42
C MET A 172 19.38 -4.81 2.95
N LEU A 173 19.85 -5.90 2.36
CA LEU A 173 21.14 -6.50 2.71
C LEU A 173 22.31 -5.57 2.39
N ASP A 174 22.33 -4.98 1.19
CA ASP A 174 23.39 -4.04 0.78
C ASP A 174 23.47 -2.86 1.75
N ARG A 175 22.33 -2.36 2.22
CA ARG A 175 22.28 -1.28 3.21
C ARG A 175 22.82 -1.70 4.57
N VAL A 176 22.45 -2.89 5.07
CA VAL A 176 22.97 -3.43 6.34
C VAL A 176 24.49 -3.61 6.26
N CYS A 177 24.99 -4.17 5.15
CA CYS A 177 26.43 -4.31 4.91
C CYS A 177 27.16 -2.97 4.84
N ALA A 178 26.52 -1.92 4.30
CA ALA A 178 27.09 -0.58 4.21
C ALA A 178 27.04 0.22 5.52
N ALA A 179 26.34 -0.26 6.56
CA ALA A 179 26.06 0.47 7.81
C ALA A 179 27.28 0.72 8.74
N SER A 180 28.51 0.64 8.23
CA SER A 180 29.74 0.78 9.02
C SER A 180 30.05 2.23 9.49
N ARG A 181 29.16 3.20 9.29
CA ARG A 181 29.36 4.60 9.69
C ARG A 181 28.17 5.12 10.52
N PRO A 182 28.40 5.58 11.77
CA PRO A 182 27.35 6.25 12.53
C PRO A 182 27.08 7.65 11.98
N GLY A 183 25.84 7.93 11.58
CA GLY A 183 25.34 9.28 11.30
C GLY A 183 24.32 9.35 10.17
N ASN A 184 23.09 9.77 10.50
CA ASN A 184 21.91 10.01 9.65
C ASN A 184 21.28 8.75 9.00
N ASP A 185 20.89 7.79 9.83
CA ASP A 185 20.13 6.63 9.39
C ASP A 185 18.61 6.91 9.49
N ASP A 186 17.88 6.73 8.38
CA ASP A 186 16.41 6.83 8.38
C ASP A 186 15.75 5.55 8.88
N GLU A 187 16.06 5.22 10.13
CA GLU A 187 15.65 3.99 10.80
C GLU A 187 14.13 3.77 10.77
N VAL A 188 13.32 4.84 10.74
CA VAL A 188 11.86 4.76 10.69
C VAL A 188 11.36 4.11 9.40
N GLU A 189 11.84 4.57 8.24
CA GLU A 189 11.38 4.11 6.94
C GLU A 189 12.00 2.77 6.58
N LEU A 190 13.25 2.54 6.99
CA LEU A 190 13.89 1.22 6.87
C LEU A 190 13.13 0.16 7.69
N ALA A 191 12.75 0.47 8.94
CA ALA A 191 11.96 -0.44 9.77
C ALA A 191 10.56 -0.69 9.18
N ALA A 192 9.92 0.35 8.63
CA ALA A 192 8.63 0.20 7.93
C ALA A 192 8.77 -0.69 6.69
N ALA A 193 9.80 -0.47 5.86
CA ALA A 193 10.05 -1.24 4.65
C ALA A 193 10.39 -2.71 4.95
N LEU A 194 11.21 -2.97 5.98
CA LEU A 194 11.44 -4.32 6.47
C LEU A 194 10.13 -4.98 6.93
N GLY A 195 9.29 -4.23 7.65
CA GLY A 195 7.96 -4.70 8.04
C GLY A 195 7.09 -5.12 6.85
N GLU A 196 7.03 -4.29 5.80
CA GLU A 196 6.25 -4.58 4.58
C GLU A 196 6.84 -5.79 3.81
N LEU A 197 8.16 -5.88 3.68
CA LEU A 197 8.85 -7.00 3.05
C LEU A 197 8.55 -8.33 3.75
N GLU A 198 8.72 -8.35 5.07
CA GLU A 198 8.49 -9.56 5.88
C GLU A 198 7.00 -9.91 5.99
N LEU A 199 6.11 -8.92 5.95
CA LEU A 199 4.67 -9.15 5.88
C LEU A 199 4.29 -9.82 4.55
N ALA A 200 4.84 -9.34 3.44
CA ALA A 200 4.61 -9.93 2.12
C ALA A 200 5.20 -11.35 2.01
N ALA A 201 6.29 -11.64 2.71
CA ALA A 201 6.88 -12.97 2.86
C ALA A 201 6.16 -13.87 3.89
N GLU A 202 5.02 -13.44 4.46
CA GLU A 202 4.22 -14.15 5.47
C GLU A 202 4.99 -14.45 6.79
N ARG A 203 6.06 -13.71 7.07
CA ARG A 203 6.87 -13.78 8.30
C ARG A 203 6.34 -12.82 9.36
N HIS A 204 5.08 -13.03 9.76
CA HIS A 204 4.31 -12.10 10.57
C HIS A 204 4.97 -11.66 11.89
N GLU A 205 5.77 -12.53 12.53
CA GLU A 205 6.46 -12.18 13.77
C GLU A 205 7.59 -11.15 13.57
N VAL A 206 8.38 -11.34 12.52
CA VAL A 206 9.48 -10.43 12.16
C VAL A 206 8.88 -9.11 11.69
N ALA A 207 7.89 -9.17 10.81
CA ALA A 207 7.16 -8.00 10.34
C ALA A 207 6.56 -7.17 11.48
N ARG A 208 5.88 -7.82 12.43
CA ARG A 208 5.32 -7.17 13.62
C ARG A 208 6.41 -6.44 14.42
N THR A 209 7.56 -7.07 14.61
CA THR A 209 8.65 -6.49 15.39
C THR A 209 9.18 -5.23 14.70
N ALA A 210 9.44 -5.30 13.39
CA ALA A 210 9.86 -4.14 12.60
C ALA A 210 8.85 -2.98 12.63
N PHE A 211 7.54 -3.25 12.52
CA PHE A 211 6.52 -2.21 12.65
C PHE A 211 6.42 -1.61 14.06
N LEU A 212 6.65 -2.39 15.12
CA LEU A 212 6.69 -1.87 16.49
C LEU A 212 7.94 -1.00 16.73
N ASP A 213 9.08 -1.37 16.15
CA ASP A 213 10.30 -0.55 16.20
C ASP A 213 10.12 0.78 15.46
N CYS A 214 9.52 0.74 14.27
CA CYS A 214 9.09 1.93 13.53
C CYS A 214 8.18 2.82 14.41
N GLY A 215 7.18 2.22 15.06
CA GLY A 215 6.25 2.94 15.93
C GLY A 215 6.90 3.57 17.17
N ARG A 216 7.88 2.88 17.76
CA ARG A 216 8.67 3.41 18.88
C ARG A 216 9.44 4.67 18.45
N LEU A 217 10.18 4.59 17.34
CA LEU A 217 10.95 5.71 16.80
C LEU A 217 10.07 6.92 16.44
N LEU A 218 8.91 6.69 15.82
CA LEU A 218 7.94 7.75 15.52
C LEU A 218 7.37 8.39 16.79
N THR A 219 7.07 7.60 17.80
CA THR A 219 6.53 8.09 19.08
C THR A 219 7.57 8.94 19.82
N GLU A 220 8.84 8.52 19.85
CA GLU A 220 9.96 9.29 20.41
C GLU A 220 10.13 10.66 19.72
N ARG A 221 9.80 10.73 18.42
CA ARG A 221 9.83 11.97 17.61
C ARG A 221 8.53 12.78 17.67
N GLY A 222 7.55 12.39 18.49
CA GLY A 222 6.27 13.08 18.61
C GLY A 222 5.36 12.96 17.38
N VAL A 223 5.57 11.94 16.54
CA VAL A 223 4.76 11.69 15.34
C VAL A 223 3.62 10.74 15.68
N ALA A 224 2.38 11.22 15.57
CA ALA A 224 1.18 10.47 15.93
C ALA A 224 0.30 10.13 14.73
N ASN A 225 0.37 10.90 13.64
CA ASN A 225 -0.54 10.77 12.51
C ASN A 225 -0.29 9.47 11.71
N PRO A 226 -1.31 8.61 11.54
CA PRO A 226 -1.20 7.40 10.71
C PRO A 226 -0.91 7.67 9.23
N ALA A 227 -1.13 8.89 8.73
CA ALA A 227 -0.83 9.27 7.35
C ALA A 227 0.68 9.25 7.02
N VAL A 228 1.54 9.31 8.05
CA VAL A 228 3.00 9.25 7.90
C VAL A 228 3.43 7.82 7.58
N VAL A 229 3.22 6.92 8.54
CA VAL A 229 3.37 5.46 8.38
C VAL A 229 2.24 4.80 9.17
N PRO A 230 1.40 3.95 8.56
CA PRO A 230 0.29 3.27 9.24
C PRO A 230 0.77 2.05 10.05
N TRP A 231 1.82 2.24 10.86
CA TRP A 231 2.54 1.14 11.49
C TRP A 231 1.67 0.35 12.47
N ARG A 232 0.69 0.98 13.14
CA ARG A 232 -0.21 0.26 14.05
C ARG A 232 -1.16 -0.63 13.27
N SER A 233 -1.70 -0.16 12.14
CA SER A 233 -2.52 -1.01 11.26
C SER A 233 -1.74 -2.23 10.81
N ARG A 234 -0.49 -2.05 10.35
CA ARG A 234 0.35 -3.16 9.88
C ARG A 234 0.74 -4.12 11.01
N ALA A 235 1.16 -3.59 12.16
CA ALA A 235 1.46 -4.39 13.35
C ALA A 235 0.22 -5.13 13.88
N ALA A 236 -0.98 -4.54 13.77
CA ALA A 236 -2.23 -5.18 14.16
C ALA A 236 -2.56 -6.39 13.29
N LEU A 237 -2.43 -6.25 11.96
CA LEU A 237 -2.60 -7.36 11.02
C LEU A 237 -1.62 -8.50 11.31
N CYS A 238 -0.34 -8.18 11.53
CA CYS A 238 0.67 -9.17 11.88
C CYS A 238 0.37 -9.84 13.24
N ALA A 239 0.01 -9.06 14.26
CA ALA A 239 -0.34 -9.57 15.58
C ALA A 239 -1.56 -10.50 15.51
N PHE A 240 -2.55 -10.18 14.68
CA PHE A 240 -3.72 -11.03 14.47
C PHE A 240 -3.35 -12.35 13.80
N ALA A 241 -2.56 -12.31 12.72
CA ALA A 241 -2.08 -13.50 12.02
C ALA A 241 -1.26 -14.44 12.93
N SER A 242 -0.50 -13.89 13.88
CA SER A 242 0.25 -14.64 14.89
C SER A 242 -0.56 -14.96 16.18
N GLY A 243 -1.89 -14.81 16.18
CA GLY A 243 -2.77 -15.19 17.29
C GLY A 243 -2.82 -14.22 18.49
N ARG A 244 -2.14 -13.07 18.44
CA ARG A 244 -2.13 -12.05 19.50
C ARG A 244 -3.33 -11.10 19.42
N SER A 245 -4.53 -11.66 19.54
CA SER A 245 -5.80 -10.94 19.33
C SER A 245 -5.97 -9.66 20.16
N ARG A 246 -5.57 -9.66 21.44
CA ARG A 246 -5.69 -8.47 22.32
C ARG A 246 -4.81 -7.31 21.84
N LEU A 247 -3.54 -7.60 21.53
CA LEU A 247 -2.60 -6.60 21.01
C LEU A 247 -3.10 -6.04 19.68
N ALA A 248 -3.56 -6.92 18.78
CA ALA A 248 -4.08 -6.53 17.48
C ALA A 248 -5.27 -5.56 17.63
N ALA A 249 -6.24 -5.87 18.48
CA ALA A 249 -7.41 -5.02 18.70
C ALA A 249 -7.05 -3.63 19.26
N VAL A 250 -6.11 -3.56 20.20
CA VAL A 250 -5.64 -2.28 20.76
C VAL A 250 -4.95 -1.42 19.70
N LEU A 251 -4.08 -2.03 18.88
CA LEU A 251 -3.36 -1.32 17.83
C LEU A 251 -4.32 -0.80 16.75
N ALA A 252 -5.21 -1.65 16.23
CA ALA A 252 -6.17 -1.28 15.19
C ALA A 252 -7.16 -0.21 15.68
N GLY A 253 -7.67 -0.32 16.90
CA GLY A 253 -8.58 0.68 17.48
C GLY A 253 -7.92 2.05 17.68
N ARG A 254 -6.67 2.08 18.16
CA ARG A 254 -5.91 3.33 18.31
C ARG A 254 -5.63 4.00 16.97
N GLU A 255 -5.23 3.24 15.95
CA GLU A 255 -4.97 3.80 14.64
C GLU A 255 -6.24 4.41 14.02
N LEU A 256 -7.35 3.68 14.06
CA LEU A 256 -8.62 4.17 13.50
C LEU A 256 -9.12 5.43 14.22
N ALA A 257 -8.94 5.53 15.53
CA ALA A 257 -9.28 6.73 16.29
C ALA A 257 -8.44 7.95 15.86
N LEU A 258 -7.15 7.76 15.60
CA LEU A 258 -6.27 8.81 15.08
C LEU A 258 -6.60 9.17 13.63
N ALA A 259 -6.85 8.18 12.78
CA ALA A 259 -7.22 8.39 11.38
C ALA A 259 -8.53 9.17 11.22
N ARG A 260 -9.52 8.94 12.09
CA ARG A 260 -10.78 9.71 12.08
C ARG A 260 -10.61 11.20 12.37
N ARG A 261 -9.54 11.60 13.05
CA ARG A 261 -9.20 13.00 13.31
C ARG A 261 -8.49 13.67 12.13
N TRP A 262 -8.08 12.91 11.13
CA TRP A 262 -7.32 13.39 9.98
C TRP A 262 -8.07 13.10 8.68
N PRO A 263 -8.68 14.10 8.02
CA PRO A 263 -9.51 13.87 6.83
C PRO A 263 -8.66 13.51 5.60
N ASN A 264 -8.25 12.25 5.51
CA ASN A 264 -7.53 11.65 4.39
C ASN A 264 -8.13 10.26 4.11
N ALA A 265 -8.64 10.07 2.90
CA ALA A 265 -9.35 8.84 2.51
C ALA A 265 -8.45 7.59 2.57
N ARG A 266 -7.19 7.68 2.12
CA ARG A 266 -6.25 6.55 2.19
C ARG A 266 -5.98 6.17 3.63
N THR A 267 -5.68 7.13 4.49
CA THR A 267 -5.40 6.89 5.92
C THR A 267 -6.61 6.25 6.61
N LEU A 268 -7.81 6.81 6.43
CA LEU A 268 -9.03 6.26 6.99
C LEU A 268 -9.32 4.84 6.46
N GLY A 269 -9.12 4.62 5.15
CA GLY A 269 -9.34 3.33 4.51
C GLY A 269 -8.41 2.23 5.04
N VAL A 270 -7.11 2.51 5.16
CA VAL A 270 -6.12 1.56 5.71
C VAL A 270 -6.42 1.23 7.17
N SER A 271 -6.78 2.23 7.99
CA SER A 271 -7.12 1.99 9.39
C SER A 271 -8.46 1.23 9.55
N THR A 272 -9.44 1.53 8.71
CA THR A 272 -10.73 0.82 8.69
C THR A 272 -10.54 -0.62 8.24
N HIS A 273 -9.70 -0.88 7.23
CA HIS A 273 -9.36 -2.23 6.78
C HIS A 273 -8.73 -3.07 7.89
N ALA A 274 -7.69 -2.55 8.56
CA ALA A 274 -7.05 -3.27 9.67
C ALA A 274 -8.04 -3.55 10.82
N HIS A 275 -8.89 -2.57 11.15
CA HIS A 275 -9.93 -2.75 12.16
C HIS A 275 -10.98 -3.79 11.75
N ALA A 276 -11.41 -3.78 10.49
CA ALA A 276 -12.35 -4.75 9.93
C ALA A 276 -11.78 -6.17 10.01
N VAL A 277 -10.49 -6.37 9.68
CA VAL A 277 -9.86 -7.69 9.72
C VAL A 277 -9.71 -8.22 11.16
N VAL A 278 -9.32 -7.35 12.09
CA VAL A 278 -8.92 -7.77 13.45
C VAL A 278 -10.10 -7.81 14.42
N VAL A 279 -10.96 -6.79 14.38
CA VAL A 279 -12.02 -6.54 15.37
C VAL A 279 -13.38 -6.90 14.79
N GLY A 280 -13.77 -6.27 13.67
CA GLY A 280 -15.11 -6.43 13.08
C GLY A 280 -15.36 -7.86 12.59
N ARG A 281 -14.40 -8.42 11.86
CA ARG A 281 -14.43 -9.76 11.25
C ARG A 281 -15.71 -10.03 10.45
N GLY A 282 -16.22 -8.99 9.82
CA GLY A 282 -17.53 -8.94 9.17
C GLY A 282 -17.47 -8.37 7.77
N VAL A 283 -18.44 -8.76 6.95
CA VAL A 283 -18.58 -8.31 5.56
C VAL A 283 -18.85 -6.80 5.48
N ALA A 284 -19.60 -6.23 6.44
CA ALA A 284 -19.99 -4.82 6.40
C ALA A 284 -18.78 -3.89 6.54
N GLU A 285 -17.96 -4.08 7.57
CA GLU A 285 -16.78 -3.26 7.84
C GLU A 285 -15.69 -3.46 6.78
N ALA A 286 -15.51 -4.69 6.28
CA ALA A 286 -14.57 -4.96 5.20
C ALA A 286 -15.00 -4.29 3.89
N ARG A 287 -16.31 -4.22 3.62
CA ARG A 287 -16.87 -3.52 2.46
C ARG A 287 -16.70 -2.01 2.60
N GLU A 288 -17.01 -1.45 3.76
CA GLU A 288 -16.78 -0.02 4.05
C GLU A 288 -15.33 0.38 3.80
N ALA A 289 -14.36 -0.40 4.31
CA ALA A 289 -12.94 -0.14 4.09
C ALA A 289 -12.57 -0.13 2.59
N ALA A 290 -13.05 -1.12 1.83
CA ALA A 290 -12.82 -1.20 0.39
C ALA A 290 -13.47 -0.03 -0.38
N GLU A 291 -14.67 0.41 0.03
CA GLU A 291 -15.35 1.55 -0.57
C GLU A 291 -14.64 2.87 -0.29
N ILE A 292 -14.10 3.08 0.92
CA ILE A 292 -13.30 4.26 1.26
C ILE A 292 -12.03 4.31 0.42
N LEU A 293 -11.30 3.18 0.32
CA LEU A 293 -10.07 3.09 -0.47
C LEU A 293 -10.31 3.28 -1.97
N ALA A 294 -11.48 2.85 -2.47
CA ALA A 294 -11.85 3.02 -3.88
C ALA A 294 -12.11 4.48 -4.30
N ARG A 295 -12.21 5.42 -3.36
CA ARG A 295 -12.41 6.86 -3.66
C ARG A 295 -11.11 7.59 -4.05
N GLY A 296 -9.95 6.99 -3.79
CA GLY A 296 -8.64 7.59 -4.07
C GLY A 296 -7.70 6.62 -4.77
N PRO A 297 -6.46 7.05 -5.08
CA PRO A 297 -5.57 6.27 -5.93
C PRO A 297 -4.76 5.19 -5.15
N ALA A 298 -5.34 4.62 -4.09
CA ALA A 298 -4.70 3.64 -3.20
C ALA A 298 -4.85 2.19 -3.70
N THR A 299 -4.37 1.91 -4.93
CA THR A 299 -4.63 0.63 -5.62
C THR A 299 -4.12 -0.57 -4.82
N GLY A 300 -2.89 -0.53 -4.32
CA GLY A 300 -2.30 -1.64 -3.55
C GLY A 300 -3.11 -1.98 -2.30
N GLU A 301 -3.51 -0.98 -1.53
CA GLU A 301 -4.30 -1.14 -0.32
C GLU A 301 -5.73 -1.60 -0.63
N LEU A 302 -6.33 -1.10 -1.71
CA LEU A 302 -7.65 -1.52 -2.18
C LEU A 302 -7.68 -3.00 -2.57
N LEU A 303 -6.61 -3.51 -3.21
CA LEU A 303 -6.47 -4.93 -3.53
C LEU A 303 -6.49 -5.79 -2.26
N CYS A 304 -5.72 -5.40 -1.23
CA CYS A 304 -5.73 -6.08 0.08
C CYS A 304 -7.14 -6.09 0.71
N ALA A 305 -7.78 -4.93 0.79
CA ALA A 305 -9.10 -4.80 1.42
C ALA A 305 -10.18 -5.61 0.71
N ARG A 306 -10.20 -5.60 -0.63
CA ARG A 306 -11.14 -6.41 -1.42
C ARG A 306 -10.85 -7.90 -1.33
N TYR A 307 -9.58 -8.30 -1.26
CA TYR A 307 -9.20 -9.70 -1.09
C TYR A 307 -9.70 -10.23 0.26
N ASP A 308 -9.54 -9.48 1.35
CA ASP A 308 -10.06 -9.86 2.67
C ASP A 308 -11.58 -9.82 2.74
N LEU A 309 -12.24 -8.83 2.09
CA LEU A 309 -13.69 -8.82 1.92
C LEU A 309 -14.19 -10.10 1.25
N ALA A 310 -13.49 -10.59 0.21
CA ALA A 310 -13.85 -11.85 -0.43
C ALA A 310 -13.70 -13.05 0.51
N HIS A 311 -12.70 -13.06 1.40
CA HIS A 311 -12.59 -14.09 2.44
C HIS A 311 -13.75 -14.04 3.44
N PHE A 312 -14.15 -12.86 3.89
CA PHE A 312 -15.31 -12.71 4.77
C PHE A 312 -16.61 -13.13 4.08
N LEU A 313 -16.81 -12.77 2.82
CA LEU A 313 -17.96 -13.22 2.02
C LEU A 313 -17.96 -14.75 1.85
N ALA A 314 -16.79 -15.36 1.63
CA ALA A 314 -16.68 -16.81 1.52
C ALA A 314 -16.97 -17.51 2.85
N ALA A 315 -16.48 -16.98 3.98
CA ALA A 315 -16.78 -17.48 5.31
C ALA A 315 -18.28 -17.42 5.63
N ASP A 316 -18.96 -16.38 5.16
CA ASP A 316 -20.42 -16.19 5.25
C ASP A 316 -21.21 -16.97 4.17
N GLN A 317 -20.58 -17.93 3.49
CA GLN A 317 -21.19 -18.76 2.44
C GLN A 317 -21.71 -17.99 1.21
N GLN A 318 -21.35 -16.71 1.05
CA GLN A 318 -21.69 -15.86 -0.09
C GLN A 318 -20.71 -16.08 -1.25
N HIS A 319 -20.53 -17.33 -1.68
CA HIS A 319 -19.49 -17.74 -2.63
C HIS A 319 -19.55 -17.03 -3.99
N SER A 320 -20.76 -16.74 -4.49
CA SER A 320 -20.93 -16.01 -5.76
C SER A 320 -20.39 -14.59 -5.67
N GLN A 321 -20.69 -13.86 -4.60
CA GLN A 321 -20.19 -12.51 -4.36
C GLN A 321 -18.67 -12.53 -4.10
N ALA A 322 -18.18 -13.47 -3.29
CA ALA A 322 -16.75 -13.64 -3.05
C ALA A 322 -15.97 -13.85 -4.35
N ARG A 323 -16.48 -14.69 -5.28
CA ARG A 323 -15.87 -14.86 -6.61
C ARG A 323 -15.91 -13.58 -7.44
N ALA A 324 -17.02 -12.86 -7.45
CA ALA A 324 -17.12 -11.59 -8.18
C ALA A 324 -16.09 -10.57 -7.67
N VAL A 325 -15.94 -10.45 -6.35
CA VAL A 325 -14.94 -9.58 -5.74
C VAL A 325 -13.51 -10.02 -6.10
N LEU A 326 -13.19 -11.33 -6.02
CA LEU A 326 -11.88 -11.86 -6.44
C LEU A 326 -11.59 -11.62 -7.93
N GLY A 327 -12.60 -11.74 -8.80
CA GLY A 327 -12.49 -11.37 -10.21
C GLY A 327 -12.11 -9.90 -10.38
N GLY A 328 -12.77 -9.00 -9.65
CA GLY A 328 -12.43 -7.58 -9.64
C GLY A 328 -11.02 -7.28 -9.11
N VAL A 329 -10.56 -8.00 -8.08
CA VAL A 329 -9.17 -7.91 -7.57
C VAL A 329 -8.18 -8.33 -8.66
N ARG A 330 -8.41 -9.47 -9.32
CA ARG A 330 -7.56 -9.97 -10.39
C ARG A 330 -7.43 -8.97 -11.54
N ASP A 331 -8.56 -8.44 -12.00
CA ASP A 331 -8.59 -7.56 -13.18
C ASP A 331 -7.95 -6.20 -12.88
N LEU A 332 -8.21 -5.63 -11.68
CA LEU A 332 -7.55 -4.42 -11.22
C LEU A 332 -6.03 -4.62 -11.06
N ALA A 333 -5.62 -5.72 -10.44
CA ALA A 333 -4.20 -6.03 -10.22
C ALA A 333 -3.44 -6.18 -11.54
N ARG A 334 -4.03 -6.86 -12.55
CA ARG A 334 -3.44 -6.97 -13.90
C ARG A 334 -3.29 -5.61 -14.56
N LYS A 335 -4.32 -4.77 -14.50
CA LYS A 335 -4.30 -3.42 -15.09
C LYS A 335 -3.24 -2.52 -14.46
N ALA A 336 -3.06 -2.61 -13.14
CA ALA A 336 -2.15 -1.77 -12.36
C ALA A 336 -0.75 -2.37 -12.17
N GLY A 337 -0.43 -3.52 -12.78
CA GLY A 337 0.91 -4.12 -12.72
C GLY A 337 1.23 -4.90 -11.43
N TYR A 338 0.25 -5.21 -10.59
CA TYR A 338 0.42 -6.02 -9.37
C TYR A 338 0.32 -7.52 -9.68
N ALA A 339 1.32 -8.10 -10.33
CA ALA A 339 1.29 -9.48 -10.83
C ALA A 339 1.03 -10.54 -9.74
N VAL A 340 1.65 -10.40 -8.55
CA VAL A 340 1.45 -11.31 -7.42
C VAL A 340 0.00 -11.29 -6.94
N TRP A 341 -0.64 -10.12 -6.87
CA TRP A 341 -2.04 -9.99 -6.47
C TRP A 341 -2.99 -10.58 -7.51
N ALA A 342 -2.70 -10.41 -8.80
CA ALA A 342 -3.48 -11.04 -9.87
C ALA A 342 -3.47 -12.57 -9.74
N ALA A 343 -2.28 -13.16 -9.58
CA ALA A 343 -2.12 -14.60 -9.40
C ALA A 343 -2.77 -15.10 -8.10
N ARG A 344 -2.62 -14.34 -7.00
CA ARG A 344 -3.23 -14.67 -5.70
C ARG A 344 -4.76 -14.69 -5.77
N ALA A 345 -5.36 -13.70 -6.43
CA ALA A 345 -6.81 -13.61 -6.61
C ALA A 345 -7.35 -14.74 -7.52
N GLU A 346 -6.63 -15.07 -8.59
CA GLU A 346 -6.95 -16.18 -9.49
C GLU A 346 -6.94 -17.52 -8.74
N ALA A 347 -5.86 -17.80 -8.00
CA ALA A 347 -5.74 -19.02 -7.19
C ALA A 347 -6.83 -19.12 -6.10
N ALA A 348 -7.21 -18.00 -5.49
CA ALA A 348 -8.30 -17.96 -4.51
C ALA A 348 -9.66 -18.23 -5.14
N CYS A 349 -9.94 -17.64 -6.31
CA CYS A 349 -11.17 -17.88 -7.04
C CYS A 349 -11.31 -19.36 -7.44
N ASP A 350 -10.20 -19.96 -7.91
CA ASP A 350 -10.10 -21.38 -8.25
C ASP A 350 -10.32 -22.32 -7.06
N ARG A 351 -9.81 -21.97 -5.88
CA ARG A 351 -10.08 -22.73 -4.64
C ARG A 351 -11.55 -22.67 -4.29
N LEU A 352 -12.15 -21.48 -4.34
CA LEU A 352 -13.54 -21.27 -3.98
C LEU A 352 -14.50 -21.99 -4.95
N ALA A 353 -14.20 -21.97 -6.25
CA ALA A 353 -14.96 -22.72 -7.26
C ALA A 353 -14.93 -24.24 -7.02
N ARG A 354 -13.80 -24.77 -6.53
CA ARG A 354 -13.70 -26.19 -6.14
C ARG A 354 -14.52 -26.50 -4.89
N GLN A 355 -14.46 -25.65 -3.87
CA GLN A 355 -15.17 -25.85 -2.60
C GLN A 355 -16.69 -25.73 -2.76
N ALA A 356 -17.17 -24.78 -3.56
CA ALA A 356 -18.59 -24.65 -3.87
C ALA A 356 -19.13 -25.78 -4.76
N GLY A 357 -18.26 -26.68 -5.25
CA GLY A 357 -18.63 -27.69 -6.23
C GLY A 357 -19.01 -27.10 -7.59
N ASP A 358 -18.66 -25.83 -7.85
CA ASP A 358 -19.07 -25.06 -9.03
C ASP A 358 -18.17 -25.33 -10.25
N ARG A 359 -17.01 -25.98 -10.07
CA ARG A 359 -16.27 -26.56 -11.20
C ARG A 359 -17.06 -27.71 -11.84
N LEU A 360 -16.99 -27.81 -13.17
CA LEU A 360 -17.52 -28.96 -13.88
C LEU A 360 -16.74 -30.21 -13.46
N THR A 361 -17.46 -31.28 -13.12
CA THR A 361 -16.84 -32.61 -12.98
C THR A 361 -16.35 -33.09 -14.36
N ALA A 362 -15.48 -34.10 -14.40
CA ALA A 362 -15.04 -34.69 -15.66
C ALA A 362 -16.23 -35.10 -16.56
N GLN A 363 -17.22 -35.78 -15.98
CA GLN A 363 -18.47 -36.16 -16.66
C GLN A 363 -19.23 -34.94 -17.20
N GLN A 364 -19.36 -33.88 -16.39
CA GLN A 364 -20.06 -32.66 -16.79
C GLN A 364 -19.32 -31.93 -17.91
N ARG A 365 -17.98 -31.90 -17.89
CA ARG A 365 -17.17 -31.29 -18.96
C ARG A 365 -17.35 -32.04 -20.26
N THR A 366 -17.25 -33.37 -20.25
CA THR A 366 -17.48 -34.21 -21.45
C THR A 366 -18.88 -34.00 -22.03
N ILE A 367 -19.93 -34.01 -21.20
CA ILE A 367 -21.30 -33.78 -21.64
C ILE A 367 -21.48 -32.35 -22.19
N ALA A 368 -20.89 -31.35 -21.52
CA ALA A 368 -20.95 -29.96 -21.95
C ALA A 368 -20.23 -29.73 -23.28
N GLU A 369 -19.08 -30.33 -23.51
CA GLU A 369 -18.32 -30.24 -24.76
C GLU A 369 -19.08 -30.86 -25.94
N LEU A 370 -19.69 -32.03 -25.73
CA LEU A 370 -20.54 -32.67 -26.75
C LEU A 370 -21.81 -31.82 -27.03
N ALA A 371 -22.40 -31.23 -26.00
CA ALA A 371 -23.55 -30.35 -26.19
C ALA A 371 -23.18 -29.05 -26.91
N ARG A 372 -21.98 -28.51 -26.63
CA ARG A 372 -21.40 -27.33 -27.26
C ARG A 372 -21.10 -27.57 -28.74
N SER A 373 -20.67 -28.78 -29.12
CA SER A 373 -20.42 -29.16 -30.53
C SER A 373 -21.70 -29.40 -31.36
N GLY A 374 -22.88 -29.18 -30.77
CA GLY A 374 -24.18 -29.32 -31.44
C GLY A 374 -24.78 -30.72 -31.38
N MET A 375 -24.17 -31.65 -30.64
CA MET A 375 -24.72 -33.00 -30.47
C MET A 375 -26.02 -32.95 -29.66
N THR A 376 -27.05 -33.69 -30.07
CA THR A 376 -28.36 -33.73 -29.37
C THR A 376 -28.26 -34.54 -28.08
N ASN A 377 -29.14 -34.28 -27.09
CA ASN A 377 -29.12 -35.02 -25.81
C ASN A 377 -29.23 -36.53 -26.01
N ARG A 378 -30.00 -36.97 -27.02
CA ARG A 378 -30.14 -38.39 -27.39
C ARG A 378 -28.82 -39.01 -27.86
N ARG A 379 -28.10 -38.32 -28.77
CA ARG A 379 -26.80 -38.78 -29.24
C ARG A 379 -25.72 -38.75 -28.15
N ILE A 380 -25.76 -37.75 -27.27
CA ILE A 380 -24.86 -37.67 -26.10
C ILE A 380 -25.14 -38.84 -25.16
N ALA A 381 -26.41 -39.14 -24.89
CA ALA A 381 -26.82 -40.25 -24.04
C ALA A 381 -26.33 -41.60 -24.59
N GLU A 382 -26.50 -41.82 -25.90
CA GLU A 382 -25.98 -43.00 -26.61
C GLU A 382 -24.44 -43.09 -26.51
N GLN A 383 -23.71 -42.01 -26.78
CA GLN A 383 -22.24 -42.01 -26.74
C GLN A 383 -21.66 -42.16 -25.33
N GLN A 384 -22.34 -41.60 -24.31
CA GLN A 384 -21.89 -41.65 -22.92
C GLN A 384 -22.46 -42.84 -22.15
N PHE A 385 -23.23 -43.72 -22.81
CA PHE A 385 -23.90 -44.88 -22.22
C PHE A 385 -24.76 -44.54 -20.99
N VAL A 386 -25.51 -43.43 -21.07
CA VAL A 386 -26.42 -42.96 -20.01
C VAL A 386 -27.81 -42.66 -20.59
N THR A 387 -28.79 -42.35 -19.74
CA THR A 387 -30.13 -41.95 -20.22
C THR A 387 -30.16 -40.48 -20.67
N VAL A 388 -31.11 -40.11 -21.54
CA VAL A 388 -31.35 -38.71 -21.93
C VAL A 388 -31.61 -37.83 -20.71
N ARG A 389 -32.37 -38.34 -19.73
CA ARG A 389 -32.65 -37.64 -18.47
C ARG A 389 -31.38 -37.38 -17.64
N THR A 390 -30.43 -38.31 -17.66
CA THR A 390 -29.10 -38.12 -17.02
C THR A 390 -28.32 -36.99 -17.71
N VAL A 391 -28.36 -36.92 -19.05
CA VAL A 391 -27.74 -35.82 -19.81
C VAL A 391 -28.41 -34.48 -19.47
N GLU A 392 -29.73 -34.41 -19.43
CA GLU A 392 -30.48 -33.20 -19.05
C GLU A 392 -30.16 -32.73 -17.63
N PHE A 393 -30.05 -33.67 -16.69
CA PHE A 393 -29.63 -33.37 -15.32
C PHE A 393 -28.21 -32.79 -15.27
N HIS A 394 -27.26 -33.41 -15.95
CA HIS A 394 -25.90 -32.88 -16.03
C HIS A 394 -25.86 -31.51 -16.71
N LEU A 395 -26.59 -31.31 -17.81
CA LEU A 395 -26.67 -30.03 -18.52
C LEU A 395 -27.31 -28.93 -17.68
N SER A 396 -28.36 -29.23 -16.91
CA SER A 396 -28.96 -28.28 -15.98
C SER A 396 -27.95 -27.83 -14.91
N GLY A 397 -27.15 -28.78 -14.40
CA GLY A 397 -26.04 -28.50 -13.51
C GLY A 397 -24.92 -27.67 -14.17
N VAL A 398 -24.58 -27.98 -15.42
CA VAL A 398 -23.59 -27.24 -16.23
C VAL A 398 -24.05 -25.82 -16.46
N TYR A 399 -25.30 -25.60 -16.88
CA TYR A 399 -25.86 -24.27 -17.13
C TYR A 399 -25.81 -23.40 -15.89
N ARG A 400 -26.22 -23.95 -14.74
CA ARG A 400 -26.12 -23.27 -13.45
C ARG A 400 -24.67 -22.95 -13.08
N LYS A 401 -23.74 -23.89 -13.25
CA LYS A 401 -22.32 -23.72 -12.89
C LYS A 401 -21.59 -22.73 -13.78
N LEU A 402 -21.91 -22.70 -15.07
CA LEU A 402 -21.31 -21.80 -16.06
C LEU A 402 -22.05 -20.46 -16.19
N GLY A 403 -23.18 -20.28 -15.49
CA GLY A 403 -23.96 -19.05 -15.54
C GLY A 403 -24.62 -18.78 -16.90
N VAL A 404 -24.92 -19.82 -17.67
CA VAL A 404 -25.56 -19.72 -19.00
C VAL A 404 -27.01 -20.16 -18.93
N SER A 405 -27.88 -19.52 -19.71
CA SER A 405 -29.32 -19.78 -19.73
C SER A 405 -29.72 -21.02 -20.53
N GLY A 406 -28.81 -21.56 -21.37
CA GLY A 406 -29.07 -22.79 -22.12
C GLY A 406 -28.05 -23.11 -23.21
N ARG A 407 -28.39 -24.06 -24.09
CA ARG A 407 -27.48 -24.64 -25.10
C ARG A 407 -26.87 -23.62 -26.06
N ARG A 408 -27.62 -22.57 -26.44
CA ARG A 408 -27.12 -21.51 -27.35
C ARG A 408 -26.00 -20.71 -26.72
N GLU A 409 -26.17 -20.27 -25.47
CA GLU A 409 -25.13 -19.55 -24.73
C GLU A 409 -23.94 -20.46 -24.41
N LEU A 410 -24.18 -21.74 -24.09
CA LEU A 410 -23.10 -22.72 -23.94
C LEU A 410 -22.26 -22.84 -25.23
N ALA A 411 -22.89 -22.84 -26.41
CA ALA A 411 -22.22 -22.89 -27.70
C ALA A 411 -21.39 -21.63 -28.02
N ALA A 412 -21.72 -20.49 -27.41
CA ALA A 412 -21.03 -19.21 -27.60
C ALA A 412 -19.79 -19.05 -26.70
N LEU A 413 -19.58 -19.93 -25.71
CA LEU A 413 -18.40 -19.89 -24.85
C LEU A 413 -17.12 -20.31 -25.60
N PRO A 414 -15.97 -19.66 -25.34
CA PRO A 414 -14.68 -20.02 -25.93
C PRO A 414 -14.24 -21.44 -25.51
N ALA A 415 -13.49 -22.12 -26.38
CA ALA A 415 -12.96 -23.46 -26.13
C ALA A 415 -11.51 -23.43 -25.60
N PRO A 416 -11.11 -24.36 -24.70
CA PRO A 416 -11.95 -25.35 -24.01
C PRO A 416 -12.84 -24.72 -22.92
N LEU A 417 -13.89 -25.43 -22.50
CA LEU A 417 -14.76 -24.98 -21.40
C LEU A 417 -13.97 -24.94 -20.06
N PRO A 418 -14.19 -23.92 -19.21
CA PRO A 418 -13.38 -23.67 -18.00
C PRO A 418 -13.46 -24.75 -16.90
#